data_AF-R6Q7A0-F1
#
_entry.id   AF-R6Q7A0-F1
#
_cell.length_a   1.000
_cell.length_b   1.000
_cell.length_c   1.000
_cell.angle_alpha   90.00
_cell.angle_beta   90.00
_cell.angle_gamma   90.00
#
_symmetry.space_group_name_H-M   'P 1'
#
loop_
_entity.id
_entity.type
_entity.pdbx_description
1 polymer ?
#
loop_
_entity_poly.entity_id
_entity_poly.type
_entity_poly.pdbx_seq_one_letter_code
_entity_poly.pdbx_strand_id
1 'polypeptide(L)'
;MENIEYANAYSEVLEILKNISKEDYEKVPSEKIDLFEKNANKNYNFQYDTNLTLDEQNVSKRAKAIIAILFRDYWATPEQREKILAKQNYDRIQIEKNKQKQYNVDNIFKNKERKVETVENSVSMIEYKEPIFARIKKWFKQTFKKY
;
A
#
# COMPACT_ATOMS: atom_id res chain seq x y z
N MET A 1 9.99 -17.74 15.66
CA MET A 1 9.99 -18.07 14.22
C MET A 1 9.82 -16.75 13.50
N GLU A 2 10.86 -16.26 12.81
CA GLU A 2 10.71 -15.10 11.93
C GLU A 2 9.54 -15.36 10.99
N ASN A 3 8.63 -14.38 10.88
CA ASN A 3 7.49 -14.55 10.00
C ASN A 3 7.99 -14.42 8.56
N ILE A 4 8.14 -15.58 7.90
CA ILE A 4 8.72 -15.71 6.55
C ILE A 4 8.03 -14.80 5.52
N GLU A 5 6.74 -14.50 5.70
CA GLU A 5 6.03 -13.56 4.83
C GLU A 5 6.58 -12.14 4.94
N TYR A 6 6.94 -11.69 6.14
CA TYR A 6 7.56 -10.38 6.33
C TYR A 6 8.98 -10.37 5.77
N ALA A 7 9.75 -11.44 6.03
CA ALA A 7 11.11 -11.53 5.54
C ALA A 7 11.17 -11.52 4.00
N ASN A 8 10.27 -12.24 3.33
CA ASN A 8 10.13 -12.20 1.87
C ASN A 8 9.69 -10.81 1.39
N ALA A 9 8.72 -10.19 2.06
CA ALA A 9 8.27 -8.84 1.71
C ALA A 9 9.39 -7.79 1.81
N TYR A 10 10.28 -7.89 2.81
CA TYR A 10 11.45 -7.02 2.91
C TYR A 10 12.43 -7.26 1.76
N SER A 11 12.66 -8.51 1.35
CA SER A 11 13.47 -8.81 0.15
C SER A 11 12.88 -8.18 -1.12
N GLU A 12 11.55 -8.27 -1.32
CA GLU A 12 10.87 -7.61 -2.44
C GLU A 12 11.01 -6.09 -2.40
N VAL A 13 10.84 -5.47 -1.21
CA VAL A 13 10.98 -4.02 -1.03
C VAL A 13 12.40 -3.56 -1.39
N LEU A 14 13.43 -4.27 -0.92
CA LEU A 14 14.82 -3.93 -1.23
C LEU A 14 15.09 -4.02 -2.73
N GLU A 15 14.56 -5.03 -3.41
CA GLU A 15 14.73 -5.18 -4.87
C GLU A 15 14.05 -4.05 -5.65
N ILE A 16 12.86 -3.62 -5.22
CA ILE A 16 12.16 -2.47 -5.80
C ILE A 16 12.97 -1.18 -5.57
N LEU A 17 13.49 -0.98 -4.36
CA LEU A 17 14.26 0.22 -4.00
C LEU A 17 15.54 0.40 -4.81
N LYS A 18 16.19 -0.69 -5.27
CA LYS A 18 17.35 -0.62 -6.17
C LYS A 18 17.05 0.08 -7.51
N ASN A 19 15.78 0.09 -7.90
CA ASN A 19 15.33 0.68 -9.16
C ASN A 19 14.80 2.11 -8.99
N ILE A 20 14.83 2.66 -7.77
CA ILE A 20 14.43 4.05 -7.50
C ILE A 20 15.59 5.00 -7.83
N SER A 21 15.26 6.25 -8.19
CA SER A 21 16.27 7.29 -8.40
C SER A 21 17.13 7.45 -7.15
N LYS A 22 18.42 7.77 -7.31
CA LYS A 22 19.31 7.99 -6.16
C LYS A 22 18.76 9.08 -5.23
N GLU A 23 18.21 10.15 -5.79
CA GLU A 23 17.61 11.25 -5.03
C GLU A 23 16.45 10.77 -4.15
N ASP A 24 15.52 9.98 -4.70
CA ASP A 24 14.37 9.49 -3.93
C ASP A 24 14.75 8.39 -2.96
N TYR A 25 15.76 7.59 -3.28
CA TYR A 25 16.31 6.60 -2.36
C TYR A 25 16.89 7.28 -1.12
N GLU A 26 17.67 8.36 -1.30
CA GLU A 26 18.29 9.13 -0.20
C GLU A 26 17.28 9.86 0.70
N LYS A 27 16.02 10.05 0.24
CA LYS A 27 14.93 10.59 1.08
C LYS A 27 14.46 9.60 2.15
N VAL A 28 14.73 8.30 1.99
CA VAL A 28 14.35 7.27 2.96
C VAL A 28 15.43 7.17 4.05
N PRO A 29 15.08 7.29 5.35
CA PRO A 29 16.05 7.16 6.43
C PRO A 29 16.77 5.82 6.40
N SER A 30 18.09 5.84 6.60
CA SER A 30 18.93 4.65 6.56
C SER A 30 18.49 3.60 7.58
N GLU A 31 17.97 4.00 8.75
CA GLU A 31 17.50 3.04 9.75
C GLU A 31 16.32 2.18 9.26
N LYS A 32 15.53 2.69 8.29
CA LYS A 32 14.47 1.92 7.65
C LYS A 32 15.04 0.90 6.67
N ILE A 33 16.04 1.30 5.89
CA ILE A 33 16.74 0.42 4.96
C ILE A 33 17.43 -0.70 5.72
N ASP A 34 18.20 -0.36 6.76
CA ASP A 34 18.91 -1.32 7.62
C ASP A 34 17.95 -2.34 8.25
N LEU A 35 16.75 -1.87 8.67
CA LEU A 35 15.70 -2.75 9.18
C LEU A 35 15.25 -3.76 8.13
N PHE A 36 15.02 -3.31 6.88
CA PHE A 36 14.63 -4.22 5.81
C PHE A 36 15.75 -5.22 5.51
N GLU A 37 16.99 -4.77 5.37
CA GLU A 37 18.16 -5.63 5.08
C GLU A 37 18.39 -6.68 6.16
N LYS A 38 18.31 -6.29 7.43
CA LYS A 38 18.52 -7.19 8.57
C LYS A 38 17.48 -8.30 8.66
N ASN A 39 16.24 -7.98 8.31
CA ASN A 39 15.10 -8.90 8.43
C ASN A 39 14.70 -9.55 7.10
N ALA A 40 15.38 -9.24 5.99
CA ALA A 40 15.10 -9.79 4.67
C ALA A 40 15.46 -11.28 4.59
N ASN A 41 14.64 -12.04 3.85
CA ASN A 41 14.95 -13.42 3.55
C ASN A 41 16.00 -13.49 2.43
N LYS A 42 17.24 -13.84 2.81
CA LYS A 42 18.38 -13.97 1.88
C LYS A 42 18.23 -15.11 0.88
N ASN A 43 17.36 -16.08 1.15
CA ASN A 43 17.13 -17.23 0.26
C ASN A 43 15.92 -17.02 -0.67
N TYR A 44 15.23 -15.89 -0.55
CA TYR A 44 14.10 -15.56 -1.39
C TYR A 44 14.54 -14.71 -2.58
N ASN A 45 14.55 -15.32 -3.76
CA ASN A 45 14.96 -14.68 -5.00
C ASN A 45 13.75 -14.03 -5.69
N PHE A 46 13.64 -12.72 -5.54
CA PHE A 46 12.69 -11.89 -6.28
C PHE A 46 13.49 -10.89 -7.12
N GLN A 47 13.12 -10.75 -8.40
CA GLN A 47 13.73 -9.79 -9.31
C GLN A 47 12.66 -8.82 -9.78
N TYR A 48 12.91 -7.53 -9.63
CA TYR A 48 11.97 -6.50 -10.01
C TYR A 48 12.21 -6.05 -11.45
N ASP A 49 11.20 -6.20 -12.30
CA ASP A 49 11.16 -5.67 -13.65
C ASP A 49 10.41 -4.34 -13.67
N THR A 50 11.10 -3.26 -14.04
CA THR A 50 10.50 -1.92 -14.20
C THR A 50 9.49 -1.85 -15.35
N ASN A 51 9.41 -2.90 -16.20
CA ASN A 51 8.42 -3.04 -17.27
C ASN A 51 7.06 -3.55 -16.84
N LEU A 52 6.97 -4.15 -15.67
CA LEU A 52 5.74 -4.75 -15.17
C LEU A 52 5.23 -3.99 -13.94
N THR A 53 3.92 -3.99 -13.72
CA THR A 53 3.32 -3.45 -12.50
C THR A 53 3.58 -4.35 -11.28
N LEU A 54 3.40 -3.83 -10.07
CA LEU A 54 3.54 -4.61 -8.83
C LEU A 54 2.54 -5.78 -8.77
N ASP A 55 1.37 -5.65 -9.40
CA ASP A 55 0.40 -6.75 -9.49
C ASP A 55 0.82 -7.81 -10.51
N GLU A 56 1.25 -7.41 -11.70
CA GLU A 56 1.72 -8.35 -12.75
C GLU A 56 2.90 -9.20 -12.27
N GLN A 57 3.75 -8.64 -11.40
CA GLN A 57 4.91 -9.33 -10.83
C GLN A 57 4.59 -10.12 -9.54
N ASN A 58 3.32 -10.18 -9.14
CA ASN A 58 2.88 -10.86 -7.92
C ASN A 58 3.61 -10.38 -6.64
N VAL A 59 4.02 -9.10 -6.59
CA VAL A 59 4.61 -8.50 -5.38
C VAL A 59 3.61 -8.69 -4.23
N SER A 60 4.13 -9.14 -3.10
CA SER A 60 3.32 -9.48 -1.93
C SER A 60 2.49 -8.28 -1.47
N LYS A 61 1.32 -8.56 -0.90
CA LYS A 61 0.45 -7.51 -0.32
C LYS A 61 1.19 -6.69 0.75
N ARG A 62 2.09 -7.35 1.49
CA ARG A 62 2.91 -6.72 2.55
C ARG A 62 3.95 -5.76 1.95
N ALA A 63 4.70 -6.19 0.93
CA ALA A 63 5.67 -5.32 0.27
C ALA A 63 4.98 -4.11 -0.38
N LYS A 64 3.85 -4.32 -1.07
CA LYS A 64 3.01 -3.23 -1.61
C LYS A 64 2.60 -2.22 -0.54
N ALA A 65 2.19 -2.69 0.64
CA ALA A 65 1.84 -1.82 1.76
C ALA A 65 3.04 -1.02 2.28
N ILE A 66 4.23 -1.65 2.37
CA ILE A 66 5.46 -0.96 2.78
C ILE A 66 5.84 0.12 1.76
N ILE A 67 5.84 -0.20 0.46
CA ILE A 67 6.10 0.78 -0.61
C ILE A 67 5.10 1.95 -0.57
N ALA A 68 3.81 1.67 -0.32
CA ALA A 68 2.80 2.72 -0.17
C ALA A 68 3.07 3.64 1.05
N ILE A 69 3.58 3.08 2.14
CA ILE A 69 3.99 3.86 3.33
C ILE A 69 5.20 4.73 3.00
N LEU A 70 6.24 4.17 2.36
CA LEU A 70 7.42 4.93 1.94
C LEU A 70 7.05 6.07 0.99
N PHE A 71 6.14 5.80 0.05
CA PHE A 71 5.61 6.83 -0.84
C PHE A 71 4.96 7.96 -0.07
N ARG A 72 4.03 7.65 0.84
CA ARG A 72 3.34 8.67 1.65
C ARG A 72 4.30 9.50 2.49
N ASP A 73 5.32 8.87 3.08
CA ASP A 73 6.15 9.49 4.10
C ASP A 73 7.37 10.25 3.52
N TYR A 74 7.92 9.80 2.39
CA TYR A 74 9.19 10.33 1.86
C TYR A 74 9.13 10.86 0.41
N TRP A 75 8.19 10.38 -0.41
CA TRP A 75 8.15 10.74 -1.84
C TRP A 75 6.96 11.63 -2.22
N ALA A 76 5.87 11.59 -1.45
CA ALA A 76 4.67 12.37 -1.70
C ALA A 76 4.88 13.85 -1.37
N THR A 77 4.31 14.73 -2.19
CA THR A 77 4.19 16.15 -1.86
C THR A 77 3.26 16.36 -0.65
N PRO A 78 3.33 17.51 0.04
CA PRO A 78 2.44 17.80 1.16
C PRO A 78 0.96 17.61 0.83
N GLU A 79 0.52 18.14 -0.32
CA GLU A 79 -0.87 18.01 -0.78
C GLU A 79 -1.27 16.54 -1.05
N GLN A 80 -0.37 15.76 -1.67
CA GLN A 80 -0.61 14.33 -1.91
C GLN A 80 -0.70 13.56 -0.59
N ARG A 81 0.20 13.85 0.35
CA ARG A 81 0.25 13.23 1.66
C ARG A 81 -1.03 13.49 2.44
N GLU A 82 -1.52 14.73 2.45
CA GLU A 82 -2.79 15.10 3.08
C GLU A 82 -3.96 14.31 2.49
N LYS A 83 -4.04 14.21 1.16
CA LYS A 83 -5.08 13.42 0.48
C LYS A 83 -5.03 11.94 0.84
N ILE A 84 -3.84 11.36 0.89
CA ILE A 84 -3.62 9.96 1.29
C ILE A 84 -4.08 9.75 2.74
N LEU A 85 -3.69 10.64 3.65
CA LEU A 85 -4.07 10.56 5.07
C LEU A 85 -5.57 10.73 5.28
N ALA A 86 -6.20 11.67 4.58
CA ALA A 86 -7.65 11.87 4.62
C ALA A 86 -8.40 10.60 4.19
N LYS A 87 -7.95 9.96 3.10
CA LYS A 87 -8.52 8.70 2.61
C LYS A 87 -8.31 7.55 3.60
N GLN A 88 -7.10 7.39 4.14
CA GLN A 88 -6.79 6.38 5.16
C GLN A 88 -7.66 6.52 6.41
N ASN A 89 -7.86 7.76 6.88
CA ASN A 89 -8.73 8.05 8.02
C ASN A 89 -10.19 7.74 7.71
N TYR A 90 -10.68 8.15 6.54
CA TYR A 90 -12.04 7.84 6.11
C TYR A 90 -12.28 6.32 6.07
N ASP A 91 -11.38 5.55 5.44
CA ASP A 91 -11.50 4.09 5.33
C ASP A 91 -11.48 3.42 6.70
N ARG A 92 -10.63 3.92 7.63
CA ARG A 92 -10.60 3.44 9.02
C ARG A 92 -11.95 3.64 9.70
N ILE A 93 -12.54 4.83 9.58
CA ILE A 93 -13.86 5.15 10.16
C ILE A 93 -14.95 4.23 9.57
N GLN A 94 -14.92 3.96 8.26
CA GLN A 94 -15.91 3.06 7.64
C GLN A 94 -15.76 1.61 8.14
N ILE A 95 -14.52 1.12 8.27
CA ILE A 95 -14.24 -0.20 8.83
C ILE A 95 -14.72 -0.28 10.28
N GLU A 96 -14.45 0.73 11.10
CA GLU A 96 -14.93 0.81 12.49
C GLU A 96 -16.45 0.81 12.57
N LYS A 97 -17.13 1.62 11.75
CA LYS A 97 -18.61 1.63 11.64
C LYS A 97 -19.16 0.26 11.23
N ASN A 98 -18.52 -0.41 10.29
CA ASN A 98 -18.93 -1.74 9.84
C ASN A 98 -18.74 -2.79 10.94
N LYS A 99 -17.62 -2.74 11.68
CA LYS A 99 -17.39 -3.58 12.86
C LYS A 99 -18.46 -3.32 13.92
N GLN A 100 -18.77 -2.06 14.21
CA GLN A 100 -19.85 -1.71 15.13
C GLN A 100 -21.19 -2.29 14.65
N LYS A 101 -21.56 -2.15 13.36
CA LYS A 101 -22.79 -2.75 12.81
C LYS A 101 -22.82 -4.29 12.87
N GLN A 102 -21.68 -4.94 12.71
CA GLN A 102 -21.55 -6.41 12.73
C GLN A 102 -21.62 -6.97 14.16
N TYR A 103 -21.00 -6.30 15.11
CA TYR A 103 -20.83 -6.78 16.49
C TYR A 103 -21.64 -5.98 17.52
N ASN A 104 -22.59 -5.13 17.08
CA ASN A 104 -23.49 -4.44 17.98
C ASN A 104 -24.32 -5.48 18.75
N VAL A 105 -24.18 -5.50 20.08
CA VAL A 105 -24.82 -6.47 20.98
C VAL A 105 -26.35 -6.48 20.80
N ASP A 106 -26.93 -5.31 20.48
CA ASP A 106 -28.36 -5.15 20.20
C ASP A 106 -28.84 -5.88 18.92
N ASN A 107 -27.93 -6.10 17.95
CA ASN A 107 -28.21 -6.78 16.68
C ASN A 107 -27.88 -8.28 16.71
N ILE A 108 -27.08 -8.76 17.68
CA ILE A 108 -26.74 -10.19 17.81
C ILE A 108 -28.00 -11.03 18.11
N PHE A 109 -29.03 -10.42 18.72
CA PHE A 109 -30.32 -11.05 19.02
C PHE A 109 -31.47 -10.64 18.07
N LYS A 110 -31.22 -9.74 17.11
CA LYS A 110 -32.26 -9.15 16.24
C LYS A 110 -31.88 -9.20 14.76
N ASN A 111 -32.40 -10.23 14.09
CA ASN A 111 -32.61 -10.34 12.64
C ASN A 111 -31.58 -11.13 11.80
N LYS A 112 -32.04 -12.35 11.48
CA LYS A 112 -32.02 -12.93 10.13
C LYS A 112 -32.44 -11.88 9.09
N GLU A 113 -31.76 -11.91 7.95
CA GLU A 113 -31.98 -11.13 6.71
C GLU A 113 -31.23 -9.79 6.60
N ARG A 114 -30.26 -9.73 5.67
CA ARG A 114 -29.69 -8.47 5.15
C ARG A 114 -29.52 -8.55 3.64
N LYS A 115 -30.12 -7.59 2.92
CA LYS A 115 -29.72 -7.19 1.56
C LYS A 115 -28.63 -6.12 1.65
N VAL A 116 -27.75 -6.11 0.64
CA VAL A 116 -26.55 -5.24 0.55
C VAL A 116 -26.85 -4.08 -0.39
N GLU A 117 -26.52 -2.85 0.00
CA GLU A 117 -26.47 -1.68 -0.89
C GLU A 117 -25.10 -1.01 -0.85
N THR A 118 -24.58 -0.68 -2.03
CA THR A 118 -23.29 -0.05 -2.33
C THR A 118 -23.45 1.45 -2.58
N VAL A 119 -22.50 2.27 -2.09
CA VAL A 119 -22.41 3.71 -2.38
C VAL A 119 -21.00 4.02 -2.91
N GLU A 120 -20.94 4.49 -4.16
CA GLU A 120 -19.72 4.93 -4.88
C GLU A 120 -19.36 6.38 -4.52
N ASN A 121 -18.05 6.69 -4.48
CA ASN A 121 -17.56 8.07 -4.47
C ASN A 121 -16.20 8.15 -5.17
N SER A 122 -16.19 8.78 -6.35
CA SER A 122 -15.02 8.92 -7.22
C SER A 122 -14.16 10.13 -6.85
N VAL A 123 -12.82 9.97 -6.86
CA VAL A 123 -11.87 11.07 -6.64
C VAL A 123 -10.80 11.06 -7.75
N SER A 124 -10.57 12.22 -8.36
CA SER A 124 -9.64 12.44 -9.48
C SER A 124 -8.18 12.60 -9.02
N MET A 125 -7.22 12.30 -9.92
CA MET A 125 -5.78 12.22 -9.61
C MET A 125 -4.92 13.24 -10.37
N ILE A 126 -4.09 13.97 -9.62
CA ILE A 126 -3.11 14.98 -10.09
C ILE A 126 -1.86 14.32 -10.72
N GLU A 127 -1.27 14.96 -11.73
CA GLU A 127 -0.12 14.51 -12.53
C GLU A 127 1.26 14.79 -11.90
N TYR A 128 2.20 13.84 -12.03
CA TYR A 128 3.60 13.97 -11.59
C TYR A 128 4.52 13.25 -12.58
N LYS A 129 5.68 13.87 -12.85
CA LYS A 129 6.68 13.49 -13.85
C LYS A 129 7.73 12.55 -13.24
N GLU A 130 7.73 11.28 -13.65
CA GLU A 130 8.91 10.38 -13.78
C GLU A 130 8.45 8.97 -14.21
N PRO A 131 9.26 8.18 -14.95
CA PRO A 131 8.80 6.97 -15.62
C PRO A 131 8.47 5.80 -14.67
N ILE A 132 9.19 5.66 -13.54
CA ILE A 132 9.01 4.57 -12.57
C ILE A 132 7.83 4.87 -11.64
N PHE A 133 7.78 6.10 -11.11
CA PHE A 133 6.63 6.60 -10.37
C PHE A 133 5.36 6.65 -11.24
N ALA A 134 5.46 6.90 -12.54
CA ALA A 134 4.30 6.84 -13.44
C ALA A 134 3.67 5.44 -13.52
N ARG A 135 4.45 4.36 -13.41
CA ARG A 135 3.94 2.98 -13.42
C ARG A 135 3.40 2.54 -12.07
N ILE A 136 4.10 2.84 -10.98
CA ILE A 136 3.58 2.64 -9.61
C ILE A 136 2.29 3.45 -9.44
N LYS A 137 2.22 4.65 -10.03
CA LYS A 137 1.01 5.45 -10.12
C LYS A 137 -0.05 4.84 -11.02
N LYS A 138 0.28 4.22 -12.16
CA LYS A 138 -0.71 3.51 -12.99
C LYS A 138 -1.34 2.36 -12.21
N TRP A 139 -0.54 1.66 -11.42
CA TRP A 139 -1.01 0.63 -10.49
C TRP A 139 -1.89 1.22 -9.37
N PHE A 140 -1.46 2.27 -8.68
CA PHE A 140 -2.29 3.03 -7.71
C PHE A 140 -3.58 3.57 -8.38
N LYS A 141 -3.50 4.05 -9.61
CA LYS A 141 -4.65 4.49 -10.40
C LYS A 141 -5.61 3.34 -10.65
N GLN A 142 -5.14 2.19 -11.15
CA GLN A 142 -5.99 1.07 -11.49
C GLN A 142 -6.64 0.41 -10.26
N THR A 143 -5.89 0.29 -9.17
CA THR A 143 -6.39 -0.29 -7.90
C THR A 143 -7.43 0.60 -7.22
N PHE A 144 -7.30 1.92 -7.34
CA PHE A 144 -8.22 2.90 -6.71
C PHE A 144 -9.22 3.56 -7.69
N LYS A 145 -9.26 3.18 -8.98
CA LYS A 145 -10.25 3.64 -9.98
C LYS A 145 -11.40 2.65 -10.19
N LYS A 146 -11.32 1.45 -9.61
CA LYS A 146 -12.37 0.44 -9.67
C LYS A 146 -13.38 0.53 -8.50
N TYR A 147 -13.33 1.61 -7.72
CA TYR A 147 -14.21 1.93 -6.59
C TYR A 147 -14.39 3.45 -6.46
#